data_AF-A0A6G7IZZ6-F1
#
_entry.id   AF-A0A6G7IZZ6-F1
#
_cell.length_a   1.000
_cell.length_b   1.000
_cell.length_c   1.000
_cell.angle_alpha   90.00
_cell.angle_beta   90.00
_cell.angle_gamma   90.00
#
_symmetry.space_group_name_H-M   'P 1'
#
loop_
_entity.id
_entity.type
_entity.pdbx_description
1 polymer ?
#
loop_
_entity_poly.entity_id
_entity_poly.type
_entity_poly.pdbx_seq_one_letter_code
_entity_poly.pdbx_strand_id
1 'polypeptide(L)'
;MAKKVSSSRTRSTKKTGKHKEGKHRHKSVESHRGTVRIKTKVSPQQLDLDEAIKLDILHFLPRTSVKSPTYNYSDIKPLLSFLGYNQEDSSKLLEANPSTLSRWKNSDKPVDIGKIRSKVILDIDEVIAKGVRLFGGEESFQDWLNTNNYALGDVKPVDLLKDVYSIELVEEAIDAMSWGSYL
;
A
#
# COMPACT_ATOMS: atom_id res chain seq x y z
N MET A 1 -72.91 -24.07 10.73
CA MET A 1 -72.29 -22.76 10.41
C MET A 1 -71.90 -22.80 8.93
N ALA A 2 -72.76 -22.36 8.00
CA ALA A 2 -72.84 -20.99 7.43
C ALA A 2 -71.44 -20.46 7.03
N LYS A 3 -71.16 -19.96 5.83
CA LYS A 3 -71.92 -19.60 4.62
C LYS A 3 -70.84 -19.24 3.56
N LYS A 4 -71.10 -19.50 2.27
CA LYS A 4 -71.04 -18.55 1.13
C LYS A 4 -69.82 -17.59 1.05
N VAL A 5 -69.19 -17.25 -0.09
CA VAL A 5 -69.67 -17.09 -1.48
C VAL A 5 -68.52 -16.48 -2.30
N SER A 6 -68.40 -16.93 -3.55
CA SER A 6 -68.28 -16.16 -4.81
C SER A 6 -67.36 -14.92 -4.85
N SER A 7 -66.41 -14.88 -5.80
CA SER A 7 -66.60 -14.40 -7.19
C SER A 7 -66.59 -12.88 -7.33
N SER A 8 -65.88 -12.43 -8.38
CA SER A 8 -66.11 -11.28 -9.30
C SER A 8 -64.80 -10.52 -9.49
N ARG A 9 -64.04 -10.70 -10.58
CA ARG A 9 -64.29 -10.30 -11.98
C ARG A 9 -64.60 -8.81 -12.11
N THR A 10 -63.72 -8.08 -12.80
CA THR A 10 -63.94 -7.00 -13.80
C THR A 10 -62.66 -6.15 -13.90
N ARG A 11 -62.37 -5.35 -14.93
CA ARG A 11 -62.42 -5.44 -16.41
C ARG A 11 -61.91 -4.06 -16.88
N SER A 12 -60.85 -4.05 -17.69
CA SER A 12 -60.58 -3.12 -18.82
C SER A 12 -60.71 -1.60 -18.67
N THR A 13 -59.66 -0.87 -19.08
CA THR A 13 -59.62 0.19 -20.14
C THR A 13 -58.12 0.41 -20.46
N LYS A 14 -57.54 0.44 -21.68
CA LYS A 14 -57.82 0.96 -23.04
C LYS A 14 -57.80 2.49 -23.14
N LYS A 15 -56.68 3.08 -23.61
CA LYS A 15 -56.56 4.05 -24.73
C LYS A 15 -55.17 4.72 -24.77
N THR A 16 -54.37 4.46 -25.81
CA THR A 16 -54.11 5.27 -27.02
C THR A 16 -53.07 6.38 -26.87
N GLY A 17 -51.94 6.18 -27.57
CA GLY A 17 -51.05 7.24 -28.04
C GLY A 17 -50.30 6.72 -29.28
N LYS A 18 -50.76 7.12 -30.47
CA LYS A 18 -50.10 6.94 -31.78
C LYS A 18 -48.95 7.95 -31.89
N HIS A 19 -47.82 7.55 -32.48
CA HIS A 19 -47.06 8.31 -33.50
C HIS A 19 -45.91 7.40 -33.98
N LYS A 20 -46.06 6.76 -35.15
CA LYS A 20 -45.48 7.14 -36.46
C LYS A 20 -43.94 7.10 -36.53
N GLU A 21 -43.48 6.01 -37.14
CA GLU A 21 -42.71 5.99 -38.40
C GLU A 21 -41.32 6.65 -38.43
N GLY A 22 -40.30 5.80 -38.55
CA GLY A 22 -38.92 6.19 -38.84
C GLY A 22 -38.09 4.96 -39.20
N LYS A 23 -38.21 4.49 -40.44
CA LYS A 23 -37.46 3.36 -41.00
C LYS A 23 -36.09 3.84 -41.51
N HIS A 24 -35.05 3.11 -41.12
CA HIS A 24 -33.70 3.01 -41.68
C HIS A 24 -32.85 4.27 -41.91
N ARG A 25 -31.71 4.33 -41.19
CA ARG A 25 -30.39 4.37 -41.85
C ARG A 25 -29.29 3.91 -40.90
N HIS A 26 -28.58 2.86 -41.32
CA HIS A 26 -27.33 2.41 -40.73
C HIS A 26 -26.27 3.50 -40.85
N LYS A 27 -25.64 3.88 -39.73
CA LYS A 27 -24.19 4.11 -39.66
C LYS A 27 -23.74 3.74 -38.25
N SER A 28 -22.98 2.65 -38.16
CA SER A 28 -22.13 2.34 -37.00
C SER A 28 -21.30 3.59 -36.69
N VAL A 29 -21.40 4.09 -35.46
CA VAL A 29 -20.39 4.98 -34.90
C VAL A 29 -19.76 4.23 -33.76
N GLU A 30 -18.61 3.71 -34.12
CA GLU A 30 -17.70 2.90 -33.34
C GLU A 30 -17.16 3.72 -32.16
N SER A 31 -17.38 3.19 -30.97
CA SER A 31 -16.84 3.68 -29.71
C SER A 31 -15.31 3.61 -29.76
N HIS A 32 -14.68 4.71 -30.14
CA HIS A 32 -13.23 4.86 -29.98
C HIS A 32 -12.96 5.27 -28.53
N ARG A 33 -13.01 4.28 -27.63
CA ARG A 33 -12.13 4.27 -26.45
C ARG A 33 -10.71 4.34 -26.99
N GLY A 34 -10.16 5.55 -27.07
CA GLY A 34 -8.75 5.78 -27.32
C GLY A 34 -7.96 5.08 -26.22
N THR A 35 -7.58 3.83 -26.49
CA THR A 35 -6.61 3.12 -25.69
C THR A 35 -5.29 3.80 -25.99
N VAL A 36 -4.81 4.63 -25.07
CA VAL A 36 -3.43 5.10 -25.09
C VAL A 36 -2.59 3.85 -24.86
N ARG A 37 -2.21 3.20 -25.96
CA ARG A 37 -1.29 2.08 -25.99
C ARG A 37 0.09 2.68 -25.78
N ILE A 38 0.49 2.82 -24.52
CA ILE A 38 1.90 3.05 -24.20
C ILE A 38 2.64 1.80 -24.70
N LYS A 39 3.28 1.92 -25.86
CA LYS A 39 4.27 0.95 -26.31
C LYS A 39 5.56 1.25 -25.57
N THR A 40 5.62 0.93 -24.28
CA THR A 40 6.90 0.77 -23.60
C THR A 40 7.41 -0.60 -23.99
N LYS A 41 8.20 -0.60 -25.07
CA LYS A 41 9.03 -1.74 -25.45
C LYS A 41 10.25 -1.71 -24.52
N VAL A 42 10.06 -2.06 -23.25
CA VAL A 42 11.15 -2.28 -22.31
C VAL A 42 11.08 -3.74 -21.91
N SER A 43 12.07 -4.51 -22.36
CA SER A 43 12.21 -5.91 -21.97
C SER A 43 12.44 -5.99 -20.44
N PRO A 44 11.84 -6.93 -19.71
CA PRO A 44 11.84 -6.96 -18.23
C PRO A 44 13.20 -7.12 -17.51
N GLN A 45 14.34 -7.00 -18.21
CA GLN A 45 15.61 -7.57 -17.74
C GLN A 45 16.74 -6.56 -17.47
N GLN A 46 16.54 -5.26 -17.67
CA GLN A 46 17.48 -4.23 -17.22
C GLN A 46 16.70 -2.96 -16.90
N LEU A 47 16.17 -2.86 -15.68
CA LEU A 47 15.84 -1.56 -15.11
C LEU A 47 17.04 -1.16 -14.25
N ASP A 48 17.66 -0.03 -14.58
CA ASP A 48 18.77 0.45 -13.78
C ASP A 48 18.27 0.87 -12.38
N LEU A 49 19.12 0.72 -11.37
CA LEU A 49 18.71 0.91 -9.97
C LEU A 49 18.41 2.38 -9.65
N ASP A 50 19.08 3.32 -10.32
CA ASP A 50 18.84 4.76 -10.14
C ASP A 50 17.52 5.20 -10.80
N GLU A 51 17.14 4.58 -11.90
CA GLU A 51 15.88 4.73 -12.61
C GLU A 51 14.75 4.04 -11.86
N ALA A 52 14.99 2.86 -11.25
CA ALA A 52 14.04 2.23 -10.33
C ALA A 52 13.76 3.10 -9.10
N ILE A 53 14.78 3.78 -8.56
CA ILE A 53 14.62 4.76 -7.47
C ILE A 53 13.84 5.99 -7.96
N LYS A 54 14.20 6.53 -9.13
CA LYS A 54 13.51 7.67 -9.74
C LYS A 54 12.06 7.38 -10.09
N LEU A 55 11.77 6.11 -10.36
CA LEU A 55 10.43 5.57 -10.62
C LEU A 55 9.72 5.08 -9.36
N ASP A 56 10.33 5.24 -8.18
CA ASP A 56 9.73 4.92 -6.87
C ASP A 56 9.36 3.44 -6.66
N ILE A 57 10.18 2.54 -7.20
CA ILE A 57 9.87 1.10 -7.25
C ILE A 57 10.41 0.34 -6.02
N LEU A 58 11.36 0.93 -5.29
CA LEU A 58 12.03 0.29 -4.14
C LEU A 58 11.39 0.64 -2.77
N HIS A 59 10.34 1.47 -2.77
CA HIS A 59 9.65 1.90 -1.56
C HIS A 59 8.39 1.06 -1.32
N PHE A 60 8.11 0.73 -0.05
CA PHE A 60 6.85 0.07 0.33
C PHE A 60 5.68 1.06 0.32
N LEU A 61 5.96 2.34 0.58
CA LEU A 61 4.95 3.39 0.65
C LEU A 61 4.87 4.17 -0.66
N PRO A 62 3.67 4.55 -1.13
CA PRO A 62 3.56 5.42 -2.29
C PRO A 62 4.10 6.81 -1.97
N ARG A 63 5.10 7.33 -2.72
CA ARG A 63 5.51 8.73 -2.58
C ARG A 63 4.36 9.64 -2.99
N THR A 64 3.84 10.39 -2.03
CA THR A 64 2.90 11.47 -2.34
C THR A 64 3.65 12.77 -2.58
N SER A 65 3.18 13.59 -3.53
CA SER A 65 3.71 14.94 -3.76
C SER A 65 3.43 15.93 -2.60
N VAL A 66 2.70 15.49 -1.57
CA VAL A 66 2.29 16.34 -0.45
C VAL A 66 3.43 16.41 0.56
N LYS A 67 3.75 17.61 1.06
CA LYS A 67 4.86 17.84 2.01
C LYS A 67 4.77 17.05 3.33
N SER A 68 3.62 16.45 3.65
CA SER A 68 3.43 15.61 4.85
C SER A 68 2.28 14.63 4.59
N PRO A 69 2.52 13.50 3.90
CA PRO A 69 1.49 12.50 3.71
C PRO A 69 1.05 11.93 5.06
N THR A 70 -0.24 11.59 5.15
CA THR A 70 -0.70 10.60 6.12
C THR A 70 -0.90 9.28 5.39
N TYR A 71 -0.57 8.19 6.07
CA TYR A 71 -0.78 6.83 5.57
C TYR A 71 -1.90 6.16 6.35
N ASN A 72 -2.59 5.22 5.70
CA ASN A 72 -3.49 4.33 6.42
C ASN A 72 -2.72 3.13 6.96
N TYR A 73 -3.28 2.48 7.98
CA TYR A 73 -2.69 1.25 8.52
C TYR A 73 -2.57 0.15 7.46
N SER A 74 -3.47 0.10 6.48
CA SER A 74 -3.40 -0.83 5.34
C SER A 74 -2.13 -0.66 4.52
N ASP A 75 -1.67 0.58 4.37
CA ASP A 75 -0.60 0.96 3.44
C ASP A 75 0.76 0.54 4.00
N ILE A 76 0.89 0.51 5.34
CA ILE A 76 2.13 0.17 6.04
C ILE A 76 2.27 -1.32 6.35
N LYS A 77 1.20 -2.12 6.21
CA LYS A 77 1.21 -3.57 6.51
C LYS A 77 2.32 -4.34 5.79
N PRO A 78 2.61 -4.10 4.49
CA PRO A 78 3.70 -4.78 3.79
C PRO A 78 5.06 -4.52 4.45
N LEU A 79 5.35 -3.27 4.83
CA LEU A 79 6.58 -2.89 5.52
C LEU A 79 6.70 -3.57 6.88
N LEU A 80 5.63 -3.58 7.68
CA LEU A 80 5.63 -4.29 8.97
C LEU A 80 5.86 -5.80 8.80
N SER A 81 5.34 -6.37 7.71
CA SER A 81 5.52 -7.79 7.38
C SER A 81 6.95 -8.09 6.93
N PHE A 82 7.56 -7.20 6.13
CA PHE A 82 8.96 -7.29 5.72
C PHE A 82 9.91 -7.31 6.92
N LEU A 83 9.63 -6.49 7.94
CA LEU A 83 10.40 -6.45 9.19
C LEU A 83 10.09 -7.63 10.13
N GLY A 84 9.12 -8.49 9.81
CA GLY A 84 8.70 -9.59 10.66
C GLY A 84 8.03 -9.16 11.97
N TYR A 85 7.49 -7.94 12.03
CA TYR A 85 6.93 -7.38 13.26
C TYR A 85 5.59 -8.01 13.63
N ASN A 86 5.49 -8.45 14.89
CA ASN A 86 4.23 -8.91 15.46
C ASN A 86 3.41 -7.71 16.01
N GLN A 87 2.29 -8.01 16.69
CA GLN A 87 1.42 -6.97 17.23
C GLN A 87 2.11 -6.14 18.34
N GLU A 88 2.96 -6.75 19.15
CA GLU A 88 3.72 -6.05 20.20
C GLU A 88 4.77 -5.12 19.58
N ASP A 89 5.55 -5.61 18.61
CA ASP A 89 6.55 -4.80 17.91
C ASP A 89 5.89 -3.61 17.18
N SER A 90 4.77 -3.88 16.50
CA SER A 90 3.97 -2.84 15.86
C SER A 90 3.41 -1.82 16.87
N SER A 91 3.07 -2.26 18.09
CA SER A 91 2.58 -1.38 19.17
C SER A 91 3.66 -0.43 19.64
N LYS A 92 4.89 -0.93 19.79
CA LYS A 92 6.06 -0.14 20.18
C LYS A 92 6.37 0.91 19.10
N LEU A 93 6.54 0.46 17.86
CA LEU A 93 6.88 1.35 16.75
C LEU A 93 5.84 2.44 16.51
N LEU A 94 4.55 2.08 16.55
CA LEU A 94 3.46 3.02 16.26
C LEU A 94 3.02 3.81 17.50
N GLU A 95 3.64 3.60 18.67
CA GLU A 95 3.19 4.15 19.96
C GLU A 95 1.67 4.01 20.14
N ALA A 96 1.15 2.84 19.79
CA ALA A 96 -0.27 2.54 19.78
C ALA A 96 -0.52 1.33 20.68
N ASN A 97 -1.51 1.45 21.58
CA ASN A 97 -1.83 0.32 22.44
C ASN A 97 -2.34 -0.89 21.61
N PRO A 98 -2.19 -2.13 22.12
CA PRO A 98 -2.57 -3.33 21.36
C PRO A 98 -4.04 -3.35 20.93
N SER A 99 -4.94 -2.77 21.74
CA SER A 99 -6.37 -2.70 21.42
C SER A 99 -6.67 -1.73 20.28
N THR A 100 -5.95 -0.62 20.17
CA THR A 100 -6.04 0.31 19.03
C THR A 100 -5.54 -0.36 17.77
N LEU A 101 -4.40 -1.05 17.83
CA LEU A 101 -3.88 -1.78 16.67
C LEU A 101 -4.81 -2.90 16.21
N SER A 102 -5.41 -3.64 17.16
CA SER A 102 -6.41 -4.64 16.82
C SER A 102 -7.60 -4.02 16.08
N ARG A 103 -8.08 -2.85 16.53
CA ARG A 103 -9.15 -2.12 15.83
C ARG A 103 -8.74 -1.68 14.43
N TRP A 104 -7.53 -1.15 14.26
CA TRP A 104 -7.03 -0.74 12.94
C TRP A 104 -6.88 -1.93 11.99
N LYS A 105 -6.38 -3.06 12.49
CA LYS A 105 -6.18 -4.29 11.71
C LYS A 105 -7.50 -4.89 11.24
N ASN A 106 -8.54 -4.83 12.08
CA ASN A 106 -9.86 -5.42 11.84
C ASN A 106 -10.90 -4.43 11.27
N SER A 107 -10.48 -3.21 10.91
CA SER A 107 -11.38 -2.21 10.32
C SER A 107 -11.61 -2.51 8.83
N ASP A 108 -12.86 -2.51 8.40
CA ASP A 108 -13.23 -2.61 6.97
C ASP A 108 -12.87 -1.34 6.18
N LYS A 109 -12.74 -0.21 6.88
CA LYS A 109 -12.37 1.09 6.28
C LYS A 109 -10.88 1.37 6.50
N PRO A 110 -10.21 2.06 5.55
CA PRO A 110 -8.87 2.58 5.77
C PRO A 110 -8.83 3.45 7.04
N VAL A 111 -7.82 3.23 7.88
CA VAL A 111 -7.63 3.97 9.12
C VAL A 111 -6.35 4.78 9.05
N ASP A 112 -6.49 6.10 9.05
CA ASP A 112 -5.37 7.05 9.09
C ASP A 112 -4.59 6.89 10.41
N ILE A 113 -3.29 6.62 10.32
CA ILE A 113 -2.41 6.44 11.49
C ILE A 113 -1.89 7.77 12.06
N GLY A 114 -2.19 8.88 11.40
CA GLY A 114 -1.78 10.23 11.77
C GLY A 114 -0.38 10.59 11.29
N LYS A 115 -0.09 11.89 11.29
CA LYS A 115 1.13 12.46 10.72
C LYS A 115 2.42 11.97 11.37
N ILE A 116 2.47 11.89 12.69
CA ILE A 116 3.69 11.50 13.42
C ILE A 116 4.08 10.07 13.07
N ARG A 117 3.14 9.13 13.17
CA ARG A 117 3.38 7.72 12.80
C ARG A 117 3.69 7.56 11.32
N SER A 118 3.03 8.34 10.47
CA SER A 118 3.31 8.34 9.03
C SER A 118 4.74 8.79 8.73
N LYS A 119 5.26 9.77 9.48
CA LYS A 119 6.66 10.20 9.36
C LYS A 119 7.61 9.08 9.77
N VAL A 120 7.41 8.50 10.96
CA VAL A 120 8.25 7.40 11.45
C VAL A 120 8.30 6.23 10.46
N ILE A 121 7.15 5.86 9.90
CA ILE A 121 7.07 4.78 8.91
C ILE A 121 7.77 5.17 7.60
N LEU A 122 7.71 6.44 7.19
CA LEU A 122 8.46 6.92 6.04
C LEU A 122 9.98 6.87 6.28
N ASP A 123 10.43 7.27 7.47
CA ASP A 123 11.85 7.23 7.84
C ASP A 123 12.37 5.77 7.78
N ILE A 124 11.61 4.80 8.28
CA ILE A 124 11.94 3.37 8.18
C ILE A 124 11.92 2.89 6.72
N ASP A 125 10.93 3.29 5.93
CA ASP A 125 10.83 2.93 4.53
C ASP A 125 12.06 3.42 3.72
N GLU A 126 12.57 4.61 4.05
CA GLU A 126 13.81 5.14 3.48
C GLU A 126 15.04 4.33 3.90
N VAL A 127 15.14 3.94 5.17
CA VAL A 127 16.19 3.05 5.66
C VAL A 127 16.16 1.71 4.93
N ILE A 128 14.98 1.13 4.73
CA ILE A 128 14.85 -0.14 4.02
C ILE A 128 15.27 0.01 2.56
N ALA A 129 14.81 1.05 1.86
CA ALA A 129 15.20 1.29 0.47
C ALA A 129 16.72 1.49 0.33
N LYS A 130 17.35 2.25 1.24
CA LYS A 130 18.82 2.41 1.30
C LYS A 130 19.52 1.07 1.52
N GLY A 131 19.04 0.28 2.47
CA GLY A 131 19.57 -1.04 2.80
C GLY A 131 19.48 -2.01 1.63
N VAL A 132 18.30 -2.19 1.05
CA VAL A 132 18.09 -3.06 -0.12
C VAL A 132 19.00 -2.66 -1.27
N ARG A 133 19.20 -1.35 -1.49
CA ARG A 133 20.15 -0.83 -2.49
C ARG A 133 21.58 -1.25 -2.20
N LEU A 134 22.05 -1.07 -0.96
CA LEU A 134 23.42 -1.37 -0.56
C LEU A 134 23.73 -2.88 -0.62
N PHE A 135 22.79 -3.71 -0.14
CA PHE A 135 22.94 -5.16 -0.07
C PHE A 135 22.58 -5.88 -1.38
N GLY A 136 22.02 -5.17 -2.36
CA GLY A 136 21.71 -5.70 -3.69
C GLY A 136 20.44 -6.56 -3.76
N GLY A 137 19.60 -6.55 -2.71
CA GLY A 137 18.36 -7.30 -2.67
C GLY A 137 17.69 -7.31 -1.30
N GLU A 138 16.38 -7.57 -1.30
CA GLU A 138 15.57 -7.67 -0.08
C GLU A 138 16.03 -8.79 0.86
N GLU A 139 16.33 -9.97 0.31
CA GLU A 139 16.77 -11.13 1.09
C GLU A 139 18.08 -10.86 1.83
N SER A 140 19.10 -10.35 1.12
CA SER A 140 20.39 -10.02 1.73
C SER A 140 20.29 -8.92 2.79
N PHE A 141 19.41 -7.93 2.57
CA PHE A 141 19.16 -6.92 3.57
C PHE A 141 18.37 -7.48 4.78
N GLN A 142 17.39 -8.35 4.57
CA GLN A 142 16.68 -9.05 5.66
C GLN A 142 17.62 -9.89 6.50
N ASP A 143 18.58 -10.59 5.90
CA ASP A 143 19.59 -11.35 6.61
C ASP A 143 20.43 -10.45 7.51
N TRP A 144 20.87 -9.30 7.01
CA TRP A 144 21.60 -8.32 7.80
C TRP A 144 20.75 -7.73 8.94
N LEU A 145 19.50 -7.37 8.66
CA LEU A 145 18.56 -6.86 9.67
C LEU A 145 18.37 -7.84 10.84
N ASN A 146 18.42 -9.15 10.57
CA ASN A 146 18.21 -10.22 11.55
C ASN A 146 19.50 -10.76 12.19
N THR A 147 20.65 -10.24 11.80
CA THR A 147 21.97 -10.62 12.31
C THR A 147 22.42 -9.62 13.37
N ASN A 148 23.04 -10.11 14.44
CA ASN A 148 23.62 -9.23 15.45
C ASN A 148 24.71 -8.36 14.81
N ASN A 149 24.69 -7.07 15.10
CA ASN A 149 25.65 -6.13 14.54
C ASN A 149 26.52 -5.53 15.67
N TYR A 150 27.82 -5.79 15.61
CA TYR A 150 28.80 -5.32 16.59
C TYR A 150 28.81 -3.79 16.73
N ALA A 151 28.72 -3.08 15.60
CA ALA A 151 28.68 -1.62 15.55
C ALA A 151 27.48 -1.02 16.29
N LEU A 152 26.40 -1.78 16.35
CA LEU A 152 25.14 -1.41 16.99
C LEU A 152 25.01 -1.99 18.40
N GLY A 153 26.14 -2.35 19.03
CA GLY A 153 26.18 -2.89 20.39
C GLY A 153 25.77 -4.36 20.49
N ASP A 154 26.04 -5.15 19.46
CA ASP A 154 25.66 -6.58 19.34
C ASP A 154 24.13 -6.79 19.35
N VAL A 155 23.38 -5.79 18.88
CA VAL A 155 21.94 -5.82 18.71
C VAL A 155 21.59 -6.01 17.23
N LYS A 156 20.46 -6.67 16.97
CA LYS A 156 19.94 -6.80 15.61
C LYS A 156 19.37 -5.47 15.13
N PRO A 157 19.70 -5.01 13.91
CA PRO A 157 19.11 -3.78 13.37
C PRO A 157 17.57 -3.78 13.38
N VAL A 158 16.93 -4.92 13.11
CA VAL A 158 15.47 -5.07 13.15
C VAL A 158 14.85 -4.81 14.53
N ASP A 159 15.59 -5.03 15.61
CA ASP A 159 15.12 -4.72 16.96
C ASP A 159 15.24 -3.23 17.27
N LEU A 160 16.24 -2.55 16.72
CA LEU A 160 16.43 -1.10 16.84
C LEU A 160 15.39 -0.32 16.03
N LEU A 161 14.94 -0.83 14.89
CA LEU A 161 13.88 -0.20 14.10
C LEU A 161 12.50 -0.24 14.78
N LYS A 162 12.36 -0.83 15.98
CA LYS A 162 11.11 -0.82 16.77
C LYS A 162 10.96 0.45 17.59
N ASP A 163 12.06 1.15 17.82
CA ASP A 163 12.11 2.37 18.61
C ASP A 163 12.48 3.54 17.70
N VAL A 164 11.64 4.58 17.73
CA VAL A 164 11.79 5.78 16.91
C VAL A 164 13.13 6.48 17.15
N TYR A 165 13.67 6.37 18.36
CA TYR A 165 14.93 7.01 18.72
C TYR A 165 16.18 6.30 18.17
N SER A 166 16.06 5.05 17.71
CA SER A 166 17.19 4.26 17.20
C SER A 166 17.15 4.00 15.69
N ILE A 167 16.19 4.57 14.97
CA ILE A 167 16.13 4.48 13.50
C ILE A 167 17.39 5.12 12.87
N GLU A 168 17.77 6.30 13.35
CA GLU A 168 18.95 7.04 12.86
C GLU A 168 20.25 6.23 13.04
N LEU A 169 20.37 5.45 14.12
CA LEU A 169 21.54 4.58 14.35
C LEU A 169 21.67 3.50 13.27
N VAL A 170 20.54 2.92 12.83
CA VAL A 170 20.53 1.91 11.77
C VAL A 170 20.85 2.56 10.43
N GLU A 171 20.32 3.75 10.17
CA GLU A 171 20.63 4.54 8.99
C GLU A 171 22.13 4.89 8.90
N GLU A 172 22.71 5.40 9.99
CA GLU A 172 24.14 5.72 10.08
C GLU A 172 25.03 4.49 9.84
N ALA A 173 24.64 3.32 10.35
CA ALA A 173 25.37 2.09 10.09
C ALA A 173 25.34 1.69 8.61
N ILE A 174 24.19 1.84 7.94
CA ILE A 174 24.06 1.61 6.49
C ILE A 174 24.91 2.60 5.71
N ASP A 175 24.85 3.88 6.06
CA ASP A 175 25.64 4.91 5.41
C ASP A 175 27.14 4.62 5.60
N ALA A 176 27.60 4.32 6.81
CA ALA A 176 29.00 3.97 7.07
C ALA A 176 29.50 2.79 6.22
N MET A 177 28.71 1.72 6.11
CA MET A 177 29.02 0.59 5.23
C MET A 177 29.09 1.01 3.75
N SER A 178 28.23 1.93 3.31
CA SER A 178 28.25 2.46 1.93
C SER A 178 29.54 3.22 1.59
N TRP A 179 30.16 3.87 2.58
CA TRP A 179 31.44 4.57 2.43
C TRP A 179 32.66 3.64 2.61
N GLY A 180 32.46 2.35 2.82
CA GLY A 180 33.53 1.39 3.10
C GLY A 180 34.16 1.56 4.49
N SER A 181 33.49 2.26 5.40
CA SER A 181 33.88 2.29 6.80
C SER A 181 33.50 0.94 7.43
N TYR A 182 34.51 0.18 7.87
CA TYR A 182 34.29 -0.98 8.70
C TYR A 182 33.92 -0.49 10.11
N LEU A 183 32.70 -0.82 10.56
CA LEU A 183 32.25 -0.65 11.92
C LEU A 183 32.39 -1.97 12.70
#